data_AF-A0A843DJ15-F1
#
_entry.id   AF-A0A843DJ15-F1
#
_cell.length_a   1.000
_cell.length_b   1.000
_cell.length_c   1.000
_cell.angle_alpha   90.00
_cell.angle_beta   90.00
_cell.angle_gamma   90.00
#
_symmetry.space_group_name_H-M   'P 1'
#
loop_
_entity.id
_entity.type
_entity.pdbx_description
1 polymer ?
#
loop_
_entity_poly.entity_id
_entity_poly.type
_entity_poly.pdbx_seq_one_letter_code
_entity_poly.pdbx_strand_id
1 'polypeptide(L)'
;DLANDYGNTVFTSSIDNVKIDYSNVIYSSVFMQNPFFGYLAQGIGILLSKLLDLNTIWMLWLGRIANLILYAFLISRAVKKAPIYKIPLMVMACLPLAIFQAASLSIDVMINGLAFLVIGYFLFMYKSKDNSLELKDLAIFSLLALLCGLCKLPYLALIFLLFLIPKDNFKTPFYYNIISFLIVAVLGILWAKFYATPNYMLSYRAKYFIEHNVSMSGQINYLAGHLPQAFVTFANAFDYIGIVLFGMFSFSFPPFVYESNLFTLLGLLFVGSVVFLYPYKNELSNKLRIGLLLVVLIVFFGTFTIQLLNWSSVGILYGVDIQSRYFIPLLGLLPLIFGFNKSVDDEEKVNKIIMLISIVLLSALVILTVCRWY
;
A
#
# COMPACT_ATOMS: atom_id res chain seq x y z
N ASP A 1 25.14 -8.51 21.26
CA ASP A 1 24.25 -9.30 20.39
C ASP A 1 22.84 -8.85 20.67
N LEU A 2 22.21 -8.13 19.73
CA LEU A 2 20.87 -7.53 19.90
C LEU A 2 19.79 -8.58 20.23
N ALA A 3 20.06 -9.86 19.91
CA ALA A 3 19.19 -10.98 20.24
C ALA A 3 19.00 -11.19 21.75
N ASN A 4 20.01 -10.87 22.57
CA ASN A 4 19.95 -11.05 24.02
C ASN A 4 19.06 -9.98 24.71
N ASP A 5 18.79 -8.87 24.03
CA ASP A 5 17.93 -7.79 24.52
C ASP A 5 16.48 -7.91 24.02
N TYR A 6 16.12 -9.02 23.37
CA TYR A 6 14.76 -9.24 22.88
C TYR A 6 13.76 -9.24 24.06
N GLY A 7 12.75 -8.37 23.98
CA GLY A 7 11.76 -8.17 25.05
C GLY A 7 12.15 -7.11 26.09
N ASN A 8 13.38 -6.60 26.07
CA ASN A 8 13.79 -5.47 26.90
C ASN A 8 13.47 -4.13 26.21
N THR A 9 13.23 -3.10 27.02
CA THR A 9 13.07 -1.72 26.54
C THR A 9 14.42 -1.01 26.47
N VAL A 10 14.46 0.17 25.87
CA VAL A 10 15.65 1.05 25.92
C VAL A 10 16.03 1.46 27.34
N PHE A 11 15.12 1.33 28.31
CA PHE A 11 15.40 1.64 29.72
C PHE A 11 15.91 0.43 30.51
N THR A 12 15.73 -0.78 29.98
CA THR A 12 16.10 -2.04 30.65
C THR A 12 17.21 -2.80 29.91
N SER A 13 17.74 -2.23 28.83
CA SER A 13 18.86 -2.77 28.05
C SER A 13 19.92 -1.68 27.85
N SER A 14 21.13 -2.09 27.48
CA SER A 14 22.24 -1.16 27.17
C SER A 14 22.26 -0.69 25.71
N ILE A 15 21.20 -0.98 24.95
CA ILE A 15 21.12 -0.74 23.50
C ILE A 15 21.23 0.75 23.13
N ASP A 16 20.81 1.64 24.02
CA ASP A 16 20.90 3.08 23.88
C ASP A 16 22.34 3.62 24.03
N ASN A 17 23.26 2.80 24.53
CA ASN A 17 24.68 3.14 24.61
C ASN A 17 25.49 2.60 23.43
N VAL A 18 24.89 1.79 22.57
CA VAL A 18 25.58 1.18 21.41
C VAL A 18 25.79 2.22 20.32
N LYS A 19 27.04 2.66 20.16
CA LYS A 19 27.47 3.56 19.08
C LYS A 19 27.26 2.94 17.70
N ILE A 20 27.11 3.80 16.69
CA ILE A 20 27.01 3.37 15.29
C ILE A 20 28.35 2.76 14.88
N ASP A 21 28.33 1.53 14.37
CA ASP A 21 29.50 0.91 13.78
C ASP A 21 29.67 1.36 12.32
N TYR A 22 30.84 1.90 12.00
CA TYR A 22 31.21 2.37 10.67
C TYR A 22 32.11 1.36 9.92
N SER A 23 32.31 0.16 10.47
CA SER A 23 33.03 -0.90 9.80
C SER A 23 32.37 -1.26 8.47
N ASN A 24 33.18 -1.34 7.42
CA ASN A 24 32.70 -1.75 6.11
C ASN A 24 32.45 -3.25 6.12
N VAL A 25 31.19 -3.65 5.99
CA VAL A 25 30.79 -5.06 5.91
C VAL A 25 30.08 -5.34 4.60
N ILE A 26 30.38 -6.49 4.00
CA ILE A 26 29.64 -7.00 2.86
C ILE A 26 28.46 -7.80 3.43
N TYR A 27 27.24 -7.34 3.18
CA TYR A 27 26.02 -8.03 3.58
C TYR A 27 25.12 -8.29 2.37
N SER A 28 24.36 -9.39 2.40
CA SER A 28 23.35 -9.66 1.39
C SER A 28 22.14 -8.77 1.61
N SER A 29 21.74 -8.01 0.58
CA SER A 29 20.54 -7.19 0.66
C SER A 29 19.30 -8.08 0.78
N VAL A 30 18.38 -7.73 1.68
CA VAL A 30 17.12 -8.46 1.85
C VAL A 30 16.17 -8.21 0.67
N PHE A 31 16.20 -7.01 0.09
CA PHE A 31 15.32 -6.61 -1.01
C PHE A 31 16.04 -5.75 -2.06
N MET A 32 17.08 -6.32 -2.68
CA MET A 32 17.93 -5.63 -3.67
C MET A 32 17.14 -5.10 -4.88
N GLN A 33 16.03 -5.75 -5.24
CA GLN A 33 15.18 -5.35 -6.36
C GLN A 33 14.43 -4.03 -6.13
N ASN A 34 14.35 -3.56 -4.88
CA ASN A 34 13.58 -2.37 -4.58
C ASN A 34 14.30 -1.13 -5.12
N PRO A 35 13.58 -0.17 -5.72
CA PRO A 35 14.22 1.04 -6.19
C PRO A 35 14.72 1.89 -5.02
N PHE A 36 15.89 2.52 -5.19
CA PHE A 36 16.51 3.35 -4.14
C PHE A 36 15.59 4.46 -3.62
N PHE A 37 14.75 5.04 -4.51
CA PHE A 37 13.87 6.14 -4.13
C PHE A 37 12.84 5.74 -3.08
N GLY A 38 12.48 4.45 -2.99
CA GLY A 38 11.58 3.93 -1.97
C GLY A 38 12.14 3.97 -0.54
N TYR A 39 13.45 4.21 -0.40
CA TYR A 39 14.16 4.29 0.88
C TYR A 39 14.80 5.66 1.14
N LEU A 40 14.54 6.67 0.30
CA LEU A 40 15.21 7.98 0.43
C LEU A 40 14.93 8.64 1.79
N ALA A 41 13.68 8.61 2.27
CA ALA A 41 13.34 9.24 3.54
C ALA A 41 14.04 8.54 4.71
N GLN A 42 13.96 7.22 4.76
CA GLN A 42 14.63 6.38 5.75
C GLN A 42 16.14 6.62 5.73
N GLY A 43 16.73 6.67 4.52
CA GLY A 43 18.15 6.95 4.29
C GLY A 43 18.58 8.33 4.78
N ILE A 44 17.76 9.36 4.58
CA ILE A 44 18.00 10.71 5.13
C ILE A 44 17.98 10.67 6.66
N GLY A 45 17.01 10.00 7.27
CA GLY A 45 16.95 9.85 8.73
C GLY A 45 18.18 9.13 9.30
N ILE A 46 18.61 8.06 8.63
CA ILE A 46 19.84 7.32 8.98
C ILE A 46 21.08 8.21 8.80
N LEU A 47 21.18 8.96 7.70
CA LEU A 47 22.30 9.88 7.46
C LEU A 47 22.38 10.95 8.55
N LEU A 48 21.24 11.56 8.93
CA LEU A 48 21.19 12.55 10.01
C LEU A 48 21.68 11.97 11.33
N SER A 49 21.31 10.72 11.66
CA SER A 49 21.81 10.08 12.88
C SER A 49 23.34 9.91 12.89
N LYS A 50 23.92 9.59 11.72
CA LYS A 50 25.37 9.44 11.54
C LYS A 50 26.10 10.77 11.62
N LEU A 51 25.54 11.84 11.06
CA LEU A 51 26.13 13.18 11.07
C LEU A 51 26.13 13.80 12.48
N LEU A 52 25.15 13.43 13.30
CA LEU A 52 25.00 13.91 14.67
C LEU A 52 25.71 13.01 15.72
N ASP A 53 26.47 11.99 15.28
CA ASP A 53 27.14 10.99 16.14
C ASP A 53 26.21 10.35 17.20
N LEU A 54 24.95 10.10 16.79
CA LEU A 54 23.98 9.45 17.66
C LEU A 54 24.27 7.94 17.79
N ASN A 55 23.53 7.28 18.66
CA ASN A 55 23.61 5.82 18.86
C ASN A 55 22.77 5.04 17.81
N THR A 56 22.86 3.72 17.87
CA THR A 56 22.18 2.80 16.94
C THR A 56 20.66 2.89 17.04
N ILE A 57 20.08 3.12 18.22
CA ILE A 57 18.62 3.22 18.37
C ILE A 57 18.08 4.52 17.74
N TRP A 58 18.81 5.63 17.85
CA TRP A 58 18.46 6.89 17.18
C TRP A 58 18.54 6.76 15.65
N MET A 59 19.48 5.98 15.12
CA MET A 59 19.53 5.67 13.69
C MET A 59 18.24 5.00 13.20
N LEU A 60 17.72 4.04 13.98
CA LEU A 60 16.43 3.41 13.70
C LEU A 60 15.27 4.41 13.82
N TRP A 61 15.22 5.19 14.90
CA TRP A 61 14.13 6.13 15.15
C TRP A 61 14.09 7.27 14.13
N LEU A 62 15.21 7.89 13.79
CA LEU A 62 15.25 8.96 12.78
C LEU A 62 14.87 8.44 11.39
N GLY A 63 15.29 7.22 11.03
CA GLY A 63 14.82 6.59 9.78
C GLY A 63 13.30 6.38 9.75
N ARG A 64 12.70 5.93 10.87
CA ARG A 64 11.24 5.75 11.02
C ARG A 64 10.48 7.07 11.02
N ILE A 65 10.99 8.09 11.71
CA ILE A 65 10.40 9.44 11.77
C ILE A 65 10.43 10.06 10.37
N ALA A 66 11.55 9.97 9.66
CA ALA A 66 11.65 10.49 8.30
C ALA A 66 10.65 9.79 7.36
N ASN A 67 10.46 8.48 7.49
CA ASN A 67 9.46 7.73 6.72
C ASN A 67 8.03 8.22 7.03
N LEU A 68 7.70 8.42 8.30
CA LEU A 68 6.40 8.95 8.73
C LEU A 68 6.15 10.37 8.20
N ILE A 69 7.17 11.24 8.21
CA ILE A 69 7.08 12.60 7.65
C ILE A 69 6.81 12.54 6.14
N LEU A 70 7.52 11.67 5.40
CA LEU A 70 7.27 11.46 3.98
C LEU A 70 5.82 10.99 3.74
N TYR A 71 5.34 10.03 4.53
CA TYR A 71 3.96 9.55 4.42
C TYR A 71 2.97 10.69 4.62
N ALA A 72 3.09 11.42 5.74
CA ALA A 72 2.21 12.54 6.06
C ALA A 72 2.24 13.61 4.97
N PHE A 73 3.41 13.89 4.38
CA PHE A 73 3.54 14.80 3.26
C PHE A 73 2.78 14.31 2.01
N LEU A 74 2.99 13.05 1.59
CA LEU A 74 2.35 12.47 0.41
C LEU A 74 0.82 12.41 0.58
N ILE A 75 0.34 11.97 1.75
CA ILE A 75 -1.09 11.94 2.07
C ILE A 75 -1.67 13.35 2.13
N SER A 76 -0.96 14.33 2.71
CA SER A 76 -1.36 15.74 2.70
C SER A 76 -1.52 16.25 1.26
N ARG A 77 -0.59 15.92 0.35
CA ARG A 77 -0.70 16.27 -1.07
C ARG A 77 -1.88 15.57 -1.74
N ALA A 78 -2.11 14.29 -1.46
CA ALA A 78 -3.21 13.51 -2.00
C ALA A 78 -4.57 14.13 -1.63
N VAL A 79 -4.78 14.39 -0.34
CA VAL A 79 -6.02 14.98 0.20
C VAL A 79 -6.20 16.42 -0.26
N LYS A 80 -5.12 17.21 -0.33
CA LYS A 80 -5.19 18.60 -0.82
C LYS A 80 -5.55 18.65 -2.31
N LYS A 81 -5.02 17.72 -3.12
CA LYS A 81 -5.27 17.66 -4.56
C LYS A 81 -6.69 17.20 -4.86
N ALA A 82 -7.22 16.24 -4.10
CA ALA A 82 -8.58 15.73 -4.28
C ALA A 82 -9.65 16.82 -4.03
N PRO A 83 -10.49 17.20 -5.01
CA PRO A 83 -11.54 18.19 -4.80
C PRO A 83 -12.77 17.61 -4.07
N ILE A 84 -12.88 16.28 -4.07
CA ILE A 84 -13.98 15.50 -3.50
C ILE A 84 -13.40 14.33 -2.69
N TYR A 85 -14.19 13.70 -1.81
CA TYR A 85 -13.79 12.52 -1.02
C TYR A 85 -12.56 12.72 -0.10
N LYS A 86 -12.27 13.96 0.31
CA LYS A 86 -11.10 14.30 1.15
C LYS A 86 -11.05 13.53 2.47
N ILE A 87 -12.15 13.55 3.23
CA ILE A 87 -12.21 12.89 4.54
C ILE A 87 -12.06 11.37 4.41
N PRO A 88 -12.81 10.66 3.54
CA PRO A 88 -12.62 9.22 3.35
C PRO A 88 -11.19 8.87 2.91
N LEU A 89 -10.62 9.63 1.98
CA LEU A 89 -9.25 9.41 1.53
C LEU A 89 -8.25 9.54 2.69
N MET A 90 -8.42 10.57 3.53
CA MET A 90 -7.63 10.78 4.74
C MET A 90 -7.83 9.64 5.75
N VAL A 91 -9.07 9.25 6.02
CA VAL A 91 -9.40 8.18 6.98
C VAL A 91 -8.76 6.86 6.56
N MET A 92 -8.87 6.48 5.28
CA MET A 92 -8.28 5.22 4.78
C MET A 92 -6.74 5.24 4.85
N ALA A 93 -6.12 6.42 4.65
CA ALA A 93 -4.68 6.58 4.81
C ALA A 93 -4.24 6.60 6.29
N CYS A 94 -5.14 6.90 7.23
CA CYS A 94 -4.84 6.98 8.66
C CYS A 94 -5.29 5.75 9.45
N LEU A 95 -5.61 4.64 8.79
CA LEU A 95 -5.93 3.39 9.49
C LEU A 95 -4.73 2.90 10.33
N PRO A 96 -4.97 2.20 11.45
CA PRO A 96 -3.91 1.77 12.36
C PRO A 96 -2.75 1.06 11.67
N LEU A 97 -3.04 0.11 10.77
CA LEU A 97 -2.00 -0.59 10.01
C LEU A 97 -1.22 0.35 9.07
N ALA A 98 -1.88 1.31 8.43
CA ALA A 98 -1.21 2.29 7.56
C ALA A 98 -0.23 3.18 8.35
N ILE A 99 -0.65 3.66 9.53
CA ILE A 99 0.20 4.45 10.43
C ILE A 99 1.35 3.61 11.00
N PHE A 100 1.06 2.37 11.39
CA PHE A 100 2.10 1.42 11.83
C PHE A 100 3.17 1.22 10.76
N GLN A 101 2.77 1.06 9.50
CA GLN A 101 3.70 0.97 8.38
C GLN A 101 4.44 2.30 8.13
N ALA A 102 3.74 3.44 8.20
CA ALA A 102 4.32 4.77 8.06
C ALA A 102 5.44 5.02 9.07
N ALA A 103 5.27 4.56 10.30
CA ALA A 103 6.25 4.65 11.37
C ALA A 103 7.22 3.46 11.40
N SER A 104 7.56 2.86 10.26
CA SER A 104 8.53 1.76 10.12
C SER A 104 9.67 2.13 9.17
N LEU A 105 10.61 1.22 8.92
CA LEU A 105 11.63 1.36 7.87
C LEU A 105 11.19 0.69 6.54
N SER A 106 9.91 0.35 6.39
CA SER A 106 9.38 -0.33 5.20
C SER A 106 9.30 0.60 3.99
N ILE A 107 9.48 0.03 2.80
CA ILE A 107 9.19 0.67 1.51
C ILE A 107 7.69 0.86 1.27
N ASP A 108 6.83 0.12 1.98
CA ASP A 108 5.37 0.19 1.81
C ASP A 108 4.84 1.62 2.02
N VAL A 109 5.56 2.46 2.76
CA VAL A 109 5.24 3.88 2.93
C VAL A 109 5.27 4.65 1.62
N MET A 110 6.29 4.41 0.79
CA MET A 110 6.38 5.02 -0.55
C MET A 110 5.24 4.51 -1.44
N ILE A 111 4.96 3.20 -1.41
CA ILE A 111 3.88 2.58 -2.19
C ILE A 111 2.53 3.18 -1.80
N ASN A 112 2.23 3.20 -0.50
CA ASN A 112 0.97 3.72 0.02
C ASN A 112 0.83 5.20 -0.28
N GLY A 113 1.85 6.01 0.03
CA GLY A 113 1.82 7.45 -0.21
C GLY A 113 1.65 7.81 -1.70
N LEU A 114 2.38 7.15 -2.61
CA LEU A 114 2.24 7.36 -4.04
C LEU A 114 0.88 6.90 -4.56
N ALA A 115 0.39 5.74 -4.15
CA ALA A 115 -0.91 5.24 -4.58
C ALA A 115 -2.06 6.16 -4.14
N PHE A 116 -2.07 6.61 -2.87
CA PHE A 116 -3.03 7.60 -2.40
C PHE A 116 -2.91 8.93 -3.16
N LEU A 117 -1.70 9.36 -3.49
CA LEU A 117 -1.47 10.56 -4.30
C LEU A 117 -1.99 10.40 -5.73
N VAL A 118 -1.81 9.24 -6.36
CA VAL A 118 -2.41 8.90 -7.67
C VAL A 118 -3.92 8.96 -7.58
N ILE A 119 -4.54 8.38 -6.54
CA ILE A 119 -5.99 8.45 -6.32
C ILE A 119 -6.44 9.89 -6.15
N GLY A 120 -5.76 10.70 -5.33
CA GLY A 120 -6.08 12.12 -5.15
C GLY A 120 -5.95 12.93 -6.45
N TYR A 121 -4.94 12.63 -7.27
CA TYR A 121 -4.75 13.24 -8.59
C TYR A 121 -5.83 12.79 -9.58
N PHE A 122 -6.23 11.52 -9.56
CA PHE A 122 -7.35 11.01 -10.33
C PHE A 122 -8.63 11.78 -10.01
N LEU A 123 -8.96 11.97 -8.72
CA LEU A 123 -10.14 12.73 -8.31
C LEU A 123 -10.11 14.18 -8.80
N PHE A 124 -8.93 14.81 -8.79
CA PHE A 124 -8.72 16.12 -9.39
C PHE A 124 -9.02 16.12 -10.90
N MET A 125 -8.41 15.19 -11.65
CA MET A 125 -8.60 15.14 -13.10
C MET A 125 -10.04 14.80 -13.49
N TYR A 126 -10.66 13.87 -12.76
CA TYR A 126 -12.04 13.46 -12.97
C TYR A 126 -13.04 14.61 -12.79
N LYS A 127 -12.81 15.51 -11.83
CA LYS A 127 -13.66 16.68 -11.56
C LYS A 127 -13.16 17.98 -12.20
N SER A 128 -12.13 17.91 -13.03
CA SER A 128 -11.66 19.08 -13.78
C SER A 128 -12.70 19.50 -14.82
N LYS A 129 -12.69 20.79 -15.19
CA LYS A 129 -13.61 21.32 -16.22
C LYS A 129 -13.24 20.79 -17.60
N ASP A 130 -14.18 20.85 -18.52
CA ASP A 130 -13.93 20.58 -19.94
C ASP A 130 -12.75 21.40 -20.44
N ASN A 131 -11.90 20.76 -21.26
CA ASN A 131 -10.75 21.37 -21.92
C ASN A 131 -9.80 22.11 -20.96
N SER A 132 -9.61 21.59 -19.74
CA SER A 132 -8.75 22.22 -18.71
C SER A 132 -7.49 21.42 -18.39
N LEU A 133 -7.49 20.10 -18.56
CA LEU A 133 -6.34 19.24 -18.27
C LEU A 133 -5.27 19.34 -19.34
N GLU A 134 -4.04 19.60 -18.92
CA GLU A 134 -2.90 19.79 -19.80
C GLU A 134 -2.04 18.52 -19.89
N LEU A 135 -1.14 18.47 -20.88
CA LEU A 135 -0.17 17.38 -21.00
C LEU A 135 0.68 17.20 -19.73
N LYS A 136 0.93 18.29 -19.00
CA LYS A 136 1.62 18.27 -17.70
C LYS A 136 0.85 17.45 -16.66
N ASP A 137 -0.48 17.54 -16.61
CA ASP A 137 -1.29 16.77 -15.66
C ASP A 137 -1.22 15.27 -15.96
N LEU A 138 -1.30 14.92 -17.24
CA LEU A 138 -1.15 13.56 -17.72
C LEU A 138 0.25 13.00 -17.43
N ALA A 139 1.30 13.80 -17.65
CA ALA A 139 2.68 13.41 -17.37
C ALA A 139 2.92 13.20 -15.86
N ILE A 140 2.41 14.10 -15.01
CA ILE A 140 2.51 13.95 -13.54
C ILE A 140 1.77 12.70 -13.09
N PHE A 141 0.53 12.49 -13.56
CA PHE A 141 -0.25 11.30 -13.21
C PHE A 141 0.49 10.01 -13.58
N SER A 142 0.99 9.95 -14.81
CA SER A 142 1.68 8.77 -15.34
C SER A 142 3.00 8.51 -14.63
N LEU A 143 3.75 9.56 -14.30
CA LEU A 143 4.98 9.45 -13.50
C LEU A 143 4.68 8.91 -12.10
N LEU A 144 3.64 9.40 -11.43
CA LEU A 144 3.25 8.91 -10.10
C LEU A 144 2.83 7.43 -10.14
N ALA A 145 2.03 7.04 -11.13
CA ALA A 145 1.61 5.65 -11.33
C ALA A 145 2.81 4.74 -11.63
N LEU A 146 3.75 5.21 -12.47
CA LEU A 146 5.00 4.52 -12.75
C LEU A 146 5.82 4.33 -11.46
N LEU A 147 6.15 5.41 -10.75
CA LEU A 147 6.96 5.34 -9.53
C LEU A 147 6.34 4.39 -8.49
N CYS A 148 5.01 4.43 -8.33
CA CYS A 148 4.30 3.51 -7.44
C CYS A 148 4.46 2.05 -7.90
N GLY A 149 4.27 1.80 -9.19
CA GLY A 149 4.42 0.48 -9.79
C GLY A 149 5.85 -0.07 -9.78
N LEU A 150 6.87 0.79 -9.91
CA LEU A 150 8.27 0.38 -9.80
C LEU A 150 8.63 -0.11 -8.39
N CYS A 151 7.98 0.43 -7.35
CA CYS A 151 8.08 -0.11 -5.99
C CYS A 151 7.32 -1.43 -5.82
N LYS A 152 6.16 -1.59 -6.49
CA LYS A 152 5.34 -2.81 -6.42
C LYS A 152 4.51 -2.98 -7.70
N LEU A 153 4.95 -3.89 -8.57
CA LEU A 153 4.49 -4.02 -9.96
C LEU A 153 2.97 -4.02 -10.19
N PRO A 154 2.14 -4.71 -9.37
CA PRO A 154 0.68 -4.67 -9.52
C PRO A 154 0.07 -3.25 -9.49
N TYR A 155 0.72 -2.30 -8.81
CA TYR A 155 0.24 -0.91 -8.73
C TYR A 155 0.45 -0.09 -10.02
N LEU A 156 1.17 -0.62 -11.03
CA LEU A 156 1.13 -0.02 -12.37
C LEU A 156 -0.29 0.06 -12.91
N ALA A 157 -1.20 -0.84 -12.49
CA ALA A 157 -2.60 -0.84 -12.89
C ALA A 157 -3.37 0.43 -12.48
N LEU A 158 -2.85 1.26 -11.57
CA LEU A 158 -3.44 2.58 -11.29
C LEU A 158 -3.43 3.49 -12.52
N ILE A 159 -2.59 3.23 -13.53
CA ILE A 159 -2.62 3.95 -14.80
C ILE A 159 -3.98 3.82 -15.52
N PHE A 160 -4.72 2.73 -15.29
CA PHE A 160 -6.03 2.51 -15.93
C PHE A 160 -7.08 3.53 -15.47
N LEU A 161 -6.87 4.21 -14.34
CA LEU A 161 -7.73 5.30 -13.89
C LEU A 161 -7.78 6.45 -14.91
N LEU A 162 -6.77 6.62 -15.77
CA LEU A 162 -6.80 7.61 -16.87
C LEU A 162 -7.98 7.39 -17.83
N PHE A 163 -8.36 6.14 -18.07
CA PHE A 163 -9.46 5.80 -18.98
C PHE A 163 -10.84 6.02 -18.36
N LEU A 164 -10.90 6.29 -17.05
CA LEU A 164 -12.13 6.62 -16.33
C LEU A 164 -12.40 8.13 -16.27
N ILE A 165 -11.42 8.95 -16.66
CA ILE A 165 -11.55 10.41 -16.71
C ILE A 165 -12.35 10.78 -17.97
N PRO A 166 -13.35 11.68 -17.89
CA PRO A 166 -14.09 12.13 -19.06
C PRO A 166 -13.15 12.68 -20.13
N LYS A 167 -13.30 12.20 -21.37
CA LYS A 167 -12.45 12.60 -22.50
C LYS A 167 -12.47 14.11 -22.74
N ASP A 168 -13.59 14.76 -22.46
CA ASP A 168 -13.80 16.18 -22.73
C ASP A 168 -13.04 17.08 -21.72
N ASN A 169 -12.57 16.52 -20.59
CA ASN A 169 -11.73 17.26 -19.64
C ASN A 169 -10.33 17.57 -20.19
N PHE A 170 -9.86 16.80 -21.18
CA PHE A 170 -8.50 16.89 -21.71
C PHE A 170 -8.39 17.92 -22.83
N LYS A 171 -7.37 18.80 -22.76
CA LYS A 171 -6.96 19.64 -23.90
C LYS A 171 -6.30 18.84 -25.01
N THR A 172 -5.61 17.76 -24.62
CA THR A 172 -4.95 16.86 -25.56
C THR A 172 -5.93 15.82 -26.09
N PRO A 173 -5.74 15.34 -27.33
CA PRO A 173 -6.50 14.21 -27.84
C PRO A 173 -6.41 12.98 -26.93
N PHE A 174 -7.50 12.21 -26.81
CA PHE A 174 -7.58 11.05 -25.90
C PHE A 174 -6.52 9.97 -26.15
N TYR A 175 -5.94 9.88 -27.35
CA TYR A 175 -4.87 8.93 -27.65
C TYR A 175 -3.59 9.17 -26.81
N TYR A 176 -3.39 10.37 -26.25
CA TYR A 176 -2.29 10.63 -25.31
C TYR A 176 -2.41 9.78 -24.03
N ASN A 177 -3.62 9.42 -23.60
CA ASN A 177 -3.83 8.52 -22.47
C ASN A 177 -3.36 7.10 -22.81
N ILE A 178 -3.55 6.67 -24.05
CA ILE A 178 -3.05 5.39 -24.57
C ILE A 178 -1.52 5.42 -24.63
N ILE A 179 -0.92 6.49 -25.17
CA ILE A 179 0.54 6.65 -25.21
C ILE A 179 1.13 6.59 -23.79
N SER A 180 0.51 7.30 -22.85
CA SER A 180 0.94 7.31 -21.45
C SER A 180 0.87 5.92 -20.82
N PHE A 181 -0.24 5.20 -21.05
CA PHE A 181 -0.38 3.81 -20.64
C PHE A 181 0.72 2.92 -21.23
N LEU A 182 0.97 3.00 -22.53
CA LEU A 182 2.00 2.20 -23.20
C LEU A 182 3.39 2.50 -22.67
N ILE A 183 3.73 3.77 -22.44
CA ILE A 183 5.00 4.17 -21.83
C ILE A 183 5.15 3.55 -20.45
N VAL A 184 4.14 3.68 -19.58
CA VAL A 184 4.16 3.12 -18.23
C VAL A 184 4.29 1.59 -18.26
N ALA A 185 3.54 0.92 -19.14
CA ALA A 185 3.60 -0.53 -19.31
C ALA A 185 4.97 -1.00 -19.81
N VAL A 186 5.52 -0.36 -20.84
CA VAL A 186 6.85 -0.69 -21.39
C VAL A 186 7.93 -0.47 -20.34
N LEU A 187 7.94 0.68 -19.66
CA LEU A 187 8.92 0.96 -18.59
C LEU A 187 8.78 -0.03 -17.43
N GLY A 188 7.56 -0.42 -17.06
CA GLY A 188 7.31 -1.45 -16.06
C GLY A 188 7.86 -2.83 -16.45
N ILE A 189 7.67 -3.24 -17.71
CA ILE A 189 8.22 -4.50 -18.24
C ILE A 189 9.74 -4.46 -18.29
N LEU A 190 10.31 -3.36 -18.79
CA LEU A 190 11.77 -3.16 -18.84
C LEU A 190 12.37 -3.20 -17.44
N TRP A 191 11.74 -2.52 -16.47
CA TRP A 191 12.14 -2.56 -15.07
C TRP A 191 12.09 -3.98 -14.49
N ALA A 192 10.98 -4.69 -14.69
CA ALA A 192 10.82 -6.05 -14.19
C ALA A 192 11.89 -6.99 -14.77
N LYS A 193 12.09 -6.94 -16.09
CA LYS A 193 13.00 -7.84 -16.82
C LYS A 193 14.48 -7.53 -16.55
N PHE A 194 14.88 -6.26 -16.61
CA PHE A 194 16.29 -5.88 -16.61
C PHE A 194 16.80 -5.44 -15.24
N TYR A 195 15.92 -5.06 -14.31
CA TYR A 195 16.32 -4.64 -12.96
C TYR A 195 15.76 -5.56 -11.88
N ALA A 196 14.44 -5.63 -11.70
CA ALA A 196 13.86 -6.26 -10.51
C ALA A 196 14.14 -7.77 -10.45
N THR A 197 13.86 -8.51 -11.53
CA THR A 197 14.02 -9.97 -11.56
C THR A 197 15.47 -10.43 -11.38
N PRO A 198 16.48 -9.87 -12.10
CA PRO A 198 17.88 -10.20 -11.84
C PRO A 198 18.31 -9.91 -10.40
N ASN A 199 17.85 -8.81 -9.82
CA ASN A 199 18.22 -8.43 -8.45
C ASN A 199 17.59 -9.31 -7.37
N TYR A 200 16.51 -10.06 -7.64
CA TYR A 200 16.04 -11.09 -6.71
C TYR A 200 17.11 -12.15 -6.44
N MET A 201 17.87 -12.53 -7.47
CA MET A 201 18.95 -13.52 -7.36
C MET A 201 20.19 -12.98 -6.63
N LEU A 202 20.27 -11.67 -6.41
CA LEU A 202 21.33 -11.01 -5.64
C LEU A 202 20.92 -10.71 -4.19
N SER A 203 19.76 -11.22 -3.77
CA SER A 203 19.21 -11.04 -2.42
C SER A 203 19.13 -12.38 -1.68
N TYR A 204 18.78 -12.35 -0.39
CA TYR A 204 18.51 -13.58 0.37
C TYR A 204 17.45 -14.48 -0.30
N ARG A 205 16.60 -13.91 -1.18
CA ARG A 205 15.58 -14.66 -1.91
C ARG A 205 16.17 -15.72 -2.83
N ALA A 206 17.39 -15.55 -3.33
CA ALA A 206 18.04 -16.58 -4.14
C ALA A 206 18.14 -17.90 -3.39
N LYS A 207 18.54 -17.83 -2.11
CA LYS A 207 18.61 -19.00 -1.22
C LYS A 207 17.20 -19.54 -0.94
N TYR A 208 16.25 -18.66 -0.62
CA TYR A 208 14.86 -19.05 -0.39
C TYR A 208 14.26 -19.78 -1.61
N PHE A 209 14.53 -19.33 -2.83
CA PHE A 209 14.04 -19.94 -4.07
C PHE A 209 14.53 -21.37 -4.25
N ILE A 210 15.80 -21.61 -3.94
CA ILE A 210 16.40 -22.96 -4.01
C ILE A 210 15.79 -23.86 -2.92
N GLU A 211 15.73 -23.38 -1.67
CA GLU A 211 15.26 -24.17 -0.53
C GLU A 211 13.77 -24.54 -0.63
N HIS A 212 12.95 -23.67 -1.20
CA HIS A 212 11.49 -23.84 -1.27
C HIS A 212 10.99 -24.18 -2.68
N ASN A 213 11.88 -24.55 -3.61
CA ASN A 213 11.54 -24.86 -5.01
C ASN A 213 10.64 -23.78 -5.65
N VAL A 214 10.98 -22.51 -5.46
CA VAL A 214 10.28 -21.37 -6.06
C VAL A 214 10.90 -21.07 -7.41
N SER A 215 10.09 -21.10 -8.45
CA SER A 215 10.51 -20.71 -9.80
C SER A 215 9.37 -20.00 -10.49
N MET A 216 9.57 -18.72 -10.84
CA MET A 216 8.57 -17.93 -11.56
C MET A 216 8.21 -18.57 -12.90
N SER A 217 9.21 -18.96 -13.70
CA SER A 217 8.98 -19.64 -14.98
C SER A 217 8.39 -21.03 -14.78
N GLY A 218 8.85 -21.78 -13.77
CA GLY A 218 8.31 -23.09 -13.42
C GLY A 218 6.83 -23.04 -13.06
N GLN A 219 6.43 -22.08 -12.21
CA GLN A 219 5.05 -21.92 -11.80
C GLN A 219 4.15 -21.45 -12.95
N ILE A 220 4.63 -20.53 -13.80
CA ILE A 220 3.92 -20.13 -15.02
C ILE A 220 3.69 -21.34 -15.94
N ASN A 221 4.74 -22.14 -16.20
CA ASN A 221 4.65 -23.33 -17.04
C ASN A 221 3.72 -24.38 -16.44
N TYR A 222 3.78 -24.58 -15.12
CA TYR A 222 2.88 -25.49 -14.42
C TYR A 222 1.42 -25.08 -14.61
N LEU A 223 1.07 -23.81 -14.33
CA LEU A 223 -0.30 -23.32 -14.46
C LEU A 223 -0.80 -23.35 -15.91
N ALA A 224 0.06 -23.03 -16.87
CA ALA A 224 -0.27 -23.12 -18.30
C ALA A 224 -0.56 -24.57 -18.75
N GLY A 225 0.17 -25.55 -18.20
CA GLY A 225 -0.05 -26.98 -18.44
C GLY A 225 -1.23 -27.58 -17.68
N HIS A 226 -1.75 -26.88 -16.66
CA HIS A 226 -2.77 -27.39 -15.72
C HIS A 226 -3.91 -26.37 -15.56
N LEU A 227 -4.64 -26.09 -16.64
CA LEU A 227 -5.69 -25.05 -16.66
C LEU A 227 -6.79 -25.22 -15.59
N PRO A 228 -7.30 -26.43 -15.28
CA PRO A 228 -8.27 -26.59 -14.19
C PRO A 228 -7.69 -26.18 -12.83
N GLN A 229 -6.44 -26.53 -12.55
CA GLN A 229 -5.72 -26.17 -11.33
C GLN A 229 -5.44 -24.67 -11.28
N ALA A 230 -5.11 -24.06 -12.42
CA ALA A 230 -4.98 -22.61 -12.52
C ALA A 230 -6.30 -21.90 -12.18
N PHE A 231 -7.42 -22.39 -12.72
CA PHE A 231 -8.74 -21.84 -12.38
C PHE A 231 -9.04 -21.97 -10.88
N VAL A 232 -8.80 -23.14 -10.28
CA VAL A 232 -8.97 -23.35 -8.83
C VAL A 232 -8.09 -22.39 -8.03
N THR A 233 -6.82 -22.23 -8.42
CA THR A 233 -5.87 -21.35 -7.72
C THR A 233 -6.35 -19.90 -7.71
N PHE A 234 -6.85 -19.40 -8.85
CA PHE A 234 -7.37 -18.03 -8.93
C PHE A 234 -8.76 -17.88 -8.31
N ALA A 235 -9.61 -18.91 -8.33
CA ALA A 235 -10.87 -18.90 -7.58
C ALA A 235 -10.60 -18.81 -6.07
N ASN A 236 -9.63 -19.57 -5.56
CA ASN A 236 -9.20 -19.54 -4.16
C ASN A 236 -8.62 -18.18 -3.74
N ALA A 237 -8.23 -17.30 -4.68
CA ALA A 237 -7.77 -15.96 -4.33
C ALA A 237 -8.85 -15.17 -3.55
N PHE A 238 -10.14 -15.45 -3.80
CA PHE A 238 -11.24 -14.81 -3.08
C PHE A 238 -11.30 -15.22 -1.60
N ASP A 239 -10.81 -16.41 -1.23
CA ASP A 239 -10.79 -16.87 0.16
C ASP A 239 -9.88 -16.00 1.04
N TYR A 240 -8.90 -15.33 0.43
CA TYR A 240 -8.00 -14.40 1.12
C TYR A 240 -8.66 -13.05 1.42
N ILE A 241 -9.85 -12.74 0.90
CA ILE A 241 -10.52 -11.47 1.23
C ILE A 241 -10.76 -11.35 2.74
N GLY A 242 -11.17 -12.46 3.39
CA GLY A 242 -11.32 -12.49 4.84
C GLY A 242 -10.00 -12.16 5.55
N ILE A 243 -8.92 -12.86 5.18
CA ILE A 243 -7.58 -12.63 5.74
C ILE A 243 -7.15 -11.16 5.55
N VAL A 244 -7.35 -10.63 4.34
CA VAL A 244 -7.00 -9.25 4.00
C VAL A 244 -7.78 -8.26 4.86
N LEU A 245 -9.10 -8.40 4.96
CA LEU A 245 -9.94 -7.46 5.72
C LEU A 245 -9.67 -7.54 7.23
N PHE A 246 -9.61 -8.75 7.79
CA PHE A 246 -9.37 -8.92 9.23
C PHE A 246 -7.97 -8.43 9.63
N GLY A 247 -6.94 -8.76 8.83
CA GLY A 247 -5.57 -8.33 9.12
C GLY A 247 -5.32 -6.83 8.94
N MET A 248 -6.28 -6.02 8.45
CA MET A 248 -6.16 -4.55 8.45
C MET A 248 -6.07 -3.96 9.86
N PHE A 249 -6.51 -4.72 10.87
CA PHE A 249 -6.53 -4.32 12.27
C PHE A 249 -5.60 -5.17 13.15
N SER A 250 -4.70 -5.94 12.53
CA SER A 250 -3.59 -6.64 13.18
C SER A 250 -2.28 -5.94 12.85
N PHE A 251 -1.57 -5.39 13.84
CA PHE A 251 -0.30 -4.66 13.59
C PHE A 251 0.75 -4.97 14.66
N SER A 252 1.58 -5.97 14.40
CA SER A 252 2.81 -6.24 15.14
C SER A 252 3.65 -7.30 14.42
N PHE A 253 4.87 -7.56 14.91
CA PHE A 253 5.60 -8.77 14.57
C PHE A 253 6.09 -9.45 15.85
N PRO A 254 5.66 -10.69 16.16
CA PRO A 254 4.71 -11.50 15.39
C PRO A 254 3.30 -10.86 15.34
N PRO A 255 2.50 -11.08 14.29
CA PRO A 255 1.22 -10.38 14.06
C PRO A 255 0.23 -10.45 15.23
N PHE A 256 0.32 -11.50 16.05
CA PHE A 256 -0.56 -11.79 17.19
C PHE A 256 -0.36 -10.91 18.43
N VAL A 257 0.68 -10.07 18.48
CA VAL A 257 0.93 -9.25 19.67
C VAL A 257 -0.09 -8.12 19.83
N TYR A 258 -0.65 -7.64 18.71
CA TYR A 258 -1.70 -6.63 18.64
C TYR A 258 -2.91 -7.16 17.87
N GLU A 259 -3.49 -8.25 18.36
CA GLU A 259 -4.71 -8.83 17.79
C GLU A 259 -5.83 -8.85 18.83
N SER A 260 -7.01 -8.39 18.43
CA SER A 260 -8.23 -8.46 19.23
C SER A 260 -9.43 -8.53 18.29
N ASN A 261 -10.23 -9.59 18.42
CA ASN A 261 -11.44 -9.77 17.61
C ASN A 261 -12.41 -8.59 17.76
N LEU A 262 -12.52 -8.04 18.97
CA LEU A 262 -13.36 -6.86 19.22
C LEU A 262 -12.80 -5.63 18.50
N PHE A 263 -11.49 -5.40 18.58
CA PHE A 263 -10.85 -4.27 17.91
C PHE A 263 -10.99 -4.39 16.38
N THR A 264 -10.78 -5.58 15.83
CA THR A 264 -10.99 -5.85 14.40
C THR A 264 -12.43 -5.63 13.99
N LEU A 265 -13.42 -6.11 14.76
CA LEU A 265 -14.83 -5.87 14.49
C LEU A 265 -15.16 -4.37 14.49
N LEU A 266 -14.72 -3.63 15.51
CA LEU A 266 -14.92 -2.18 15.60
C LEU A 266 -14.27 -1.45 14.42
N GLY A 267 -13.07 -1.89 14.03
CA GLY A 267 -12.35 -1.37 12.87
C GLY A 267 -13.08 -1.62 11.54
N LEU A 268 -13.62 -2.81 11.35
CA LEU A 268 -14.41 -3.15 10.16
C LEU A 268 -15.73 -2.37 10.12
N LEU A 269 -16.40 -2.20 11.27
CA LEU A 269 -17.58 -1.34 11.38
C LEU A 269 -17.24 0.13 11.06
N PHE A 270 -16.09 0.61 11.53
CA PHE A 270 -15.59 1.95 11.20
C PHE A 270 -15.36 2.12 9.70
N VAL A 271 -14.55 1.25 9.08
CA VAL A 271 -14.27 1.28 7.64
C VAL A 271 -15.55 1.15 6.84
N GLY A 272 -16.43 0.21 7.21
CA GLY A 272 -17.74 0.04 6.59
C GLY A 272 -18.59 1.31 6.66
N SER A 273 -18.66 1.97 7.81
CA SER A 273 -19.41 3.23 7.96
C SER A 273 -18.89 4.32 7.02
N VAL A 274 -17.56 4.44 6.86
CA VAL A 274 -16.94 5.44 5.98
C VAL A 274 -17.10 5.07 4.50
N VAL A 275 -17.03 3.79 4.16
CA VAL A 275 -17.20 3.30 2.79
C VAL A 275 -18.64 3.47 2.32
N PHE A 276 -19.62 3.04 3.11
CA PHE A 276 -21.01 2.95 2.69
C PHE A 276 -21.84 4.19 3.03
N LEU A 277 -21.63 4.79 4.20
CA LEU A 277 -22.53 5.82 4.75
C LEU A 277 -22.00 7.24 4.58
N TYR A 278 -20.70 7.44 4.35
CA TYR A 278 -20.14 8.78 4.30
C TYR A 278 -20.88 9.62 3.24
N PRO A 279 -21.40 10.80 3.60
CA PRO A 279 -22.28 11.58 2.74
C PRO A 279 -21.49 12.22 1.61
N TYR A 280 -21.83 11.87 0.36
CA TYR A 280 -21.26 12.51 -0.82
C TYR A 280 -22.32 13.28 -1.57
N LYS A 281 -22.13 14.60 -1.70
CA LYS A 281 -23.01 15.46 -2.50
C LYS A 281 -22.87 15.25 -4.01
N ASN A 282 -21.90 14.45 -4.44
CA ASN A 282 -21.61 14.19 -5.85
C ASN A 282 -21.96 12.75 -6.21
N GLU A 283 -23.02 12.56 -6.99
CA GLU A 283 -23.33 11.24 -7.54
C GLU A 283 -22.25 10.83 -8.55
N LEU A 284 -21.70 9.62 -8.35
CA LEU A 284 -20.80 8.98 -9.31
C LEU A 284 -21.57 8.01 -10.20
N SER A 285 -21.27 8.01 -11.49
CA SER A 285 -21.94 7.10 -12.43
C SER A 285 -21.56 5.64 -12.18
N ASN A 286 -22.50 4.72 -12.46
CA ASN A 286 -22.24 3.27 -12.35
C ASN A 286 -21.08 2.82 -13.24
N LYS A 287 -20.90 3.45 -14.41
CA LYS A 287 -19.76 3.17 -15.31
C LYS A 287 -18.42 3.45 -14.62
N LEU A 288 -18.31 4.57 -13.90
CA LEU A 288 -17.12 4.88 -13.13
C LEU A 288 -16.90 3.83 -12.03
N ARG A 289 -17.94 3.48 -11.27
CA ARG A 289 -17.85 2.50 -10.18
C ARG A 289 -17.35 1.14 -10.65
N ILE A 290 -17.89 0.65 -11.77
CA ILE A 290 -17.46 -0.60 -12.40
C ILE A 290 -15.99 -0.49 -12.83
N GLY A 291 -15.60 0.62 -13.47
CA GLY A 291 -14.21 0.86 -13.86
C GLY A 291 -13.24 0.85 -12.67
N LEU A 292 -13.60 1.51 -11.57
CA LEU A 292 -12.82 1.52 -10.33
C LEU A 292 -12.72 0.11 -9.72
N LEU A 293 -13.82 -0.65 -9.71
CA LEU A 293 -13.83 -2.03 -9.25
C LEU A 293 -12.89 -2.91 -10.08
N LEU A 294 -12.88 -2.76 -11.41
CA LEU A 294 -11.96 -3.47 -12.29
C LEU A 294 -10.49 -3.15 -11.95
N VAL A 295 -10.16 -1.89 -11.68
CA VAL A 295 -8.80 -1.50 -11.24
C VAL A 295 -8.44 -2.17 -9.90
N VAL A 296 -9.35 -2.18 -8.92
CA VAL A 296 -9.15 -2.87 -7.64
C VAL A 296 -8.91 -4.36 -7.86
N LEU A 297 -9.70 -5.02 -8.72
CA LEU A 297 -9.55 -6.45 -9.02
C LEU A 297 -8.22 -6.73 -9.75
N ILE A 298 -7.80 -5.89 -10.69
CA ILE A 298 -6.51 -6.06 -11.37
C ILE A 298 -5.35 -5.97 -10.36
N VAL A 299 -5.37 -4.99 -9.44
CA VAL A 299 -4.33 -4.89 -8.40
C VAL A 299 -4.41 -6.08 -7.43
N PHE A 300 -5.61 -6.53 -7.07
CA PHE A 300 -5.82 -7.67 -6.18
C PHE A 300 -5.23 -8.96 -6.76
N PHE A 301 -5.68 -9.34 -7.96
CA PHE A 301 -5.19 -10.53 -8.64
C PHE A 301 -3.73 -10.40 -9.09
N GLY A 302 -3.27 -9.20 -9.46
CA GLY A 302 -1.87 -8.94 -9.75
C GLY A 302 -0.99 -9.16 -8.52
N THR A 303 -1.42 -8.70 -7.35
CA THR A 303 -0.71 -8.94 -6.09
C THR A 303 -0.70 -10.42 -5.74
N PHE A 304 -1.86 -11.09 -5.84
CA PHE A 304 -1.95 -12.53 -5.63
C PHE A 304 -0.99 -13.31 -6.55
N THR A 305 -1.00 -13.00 -7.84
CA THR A 305 -0.11 -13.61 -8.84
C THR A 305 1.36 -13.40 -8.47
N ILE A 306 1.76 -12.18 -8.13
CA ILE A 306 3.15 -11.90 -7.77
C ILE A 306 3.57 -12.65 -6.50
N GLN A 307 2.68 -12.81 -5.51
CA GLN A 307 2.98 -13.60 -4.33
C GLN A 307 3.12 -15.10 -4.66
N LEU A 308 2.18 -15.63 -5.44
CA LEU A 308 2.22 -17.02 -5.93
C LEU A 308 3.52 -17.32 -6.71
N LEU A 309 3.99 -16.37 -7.54
CA LEU A 309 5.18 -16.57 -8.36
C LEU A 309 6.51 -16.40 -7.62
N ASN A 310 6.54 -15.66 -6.52
CA ASN A 310 7.80 -15.31 -5.83
C ASN A 310 7.94 -15.93 -4.43
N TRP A 311 6.91 -16.55 -3.88
CA TRP A 311 6.96 -17.11 -2.53
C TRP A 311 6.48 -18.54 -2.41
N SER A 312 5.72 -19.03 -3.39
CA SER A 312 5.18 -20.39 -3.38
C SER A 312 6.03 -21.34 -4.22
N SER A 313 6.18 -22.57 -3.75
CA SER A 313 6.80 -23.65 -4.51
C SER A 313 6.04 -23.93 -5.81
N VAL A 314 6.75 -24.39 -6.83
CA VAL A 314 6.12 -24.80 -8.09
C VAL A 314 5.09 -25.91 -7.81
N GLY A 315 3.88 -25.76 -8.35
CA GLY A 315 2.76 -26.69 -8.18
C GLY A 315 1.81 -26.36 -7.03
N ILE A 316 2.12 -25.37 -6.19
CA ILE A 316 1.22 -24.93 -5.12
C ILE A 316 -0.05 -24.28 -5.70
N LEU A 317 -1.21 -24.65 -5.13
CA LEU A 317 -2.54 -24.13 -5.48
C LEU A 317 -3.22 -23.33 -4.34
N TYR A 318 -2.66 -23.40 -3.11
CA TYR A 318 -3.22 -22.81 -1.88
C TYR A 318 -2.10 -22.40 -0.91
N GLY A 319 -2.40 -21.63 0.13
CA GLY A 319 -1.37 -21.17 1.09
C GLY A 319 -0.41 -20.12 0.53
N VAL A 320 -0.90 -19.25 -0.35
CA VAL A 320 -0.13 -18.09 -0.87
C VAL A 320 0.04 -17.07 0.27
N ASP A 321 1.25 -16.56 0.48
CA ASP A 321 1.53 -15.53 1.49
C ASP A 321 0.95 -14.17 1.08
N ILE A 322 -0.31 -13.97 1.45
CA ILE A 322 -1.06 -12.73 1.23
C ILE A 322 -1.17 -11.98 2.55
N GLN A 323 -0.78 -10.71 2.53
CA GLN A 323 -0.81 -9.85 3.71
C GLN A 323 -1.69 -8.63 3.45
N SER A 324 -2.51 -8.27 4.44
CA SER A 324 -3.44 -7.14 4.38
C SER A 324 -2.77 -5.83 3.99
N ARG A 325 -1.55 -5.61 4.47
CA ARG A 325 -0.75 -4.41 4.18
C ARG A 325 -0.55 -4.12 2.70
N TYR A 326 -0.61 -5.14 1.84
CA TYR A 326 -0.46 -4.97 0.40
C TYR A 326 -1.64 -4.26 -0.27
N PHE A 327 -2.79 -4.17 0.41
CA PHE A 327 -4.05 -3.67 -0.14
C PHE A 327 -4.53 -2.37 0.51
N ILE A 328 -3.80 -1.80 1.45
CA ILE A 328 -4.11 -0.52 2.10
C ILE A 328 -4.49 0.58 1.08
N PRO A 329 -3.75 0.78 -0.03
CA PRO A 329 -4.12 1.82 -0.98
C PRO A 329 -5.46 1.61 -1.67
N LEU A 330 -5.87 0.35 -1.86
CA LEU A 330 -7.16 0.03 -2.49
C LEU A 330 -8.34 0.47 -1.63
N LEU A 331 -8.13 0.57 -0.30
CA LEU A 331 -9.14 1.11 0.62
C LEU A 331 -9.53 2.54 0.24
N GLY A 332 -8.62 3.34 -0.31
CA GLY A 332 -8.90 4.69 -0.80
C GLY A 332 -9.90 4.75 -1.97
N LEU A 333 -10.09 3.64 -2.70
CA LEU A 333 -11.05 3.52 -3.80
C LEU A 333 -12.42 3.01 -3.37
N LEU A 334 -12.50 2.26 -2.26
CA LEU A 334 -13.75 1.61 -1.84
C LEU A 334 -14.92 2.56 -1.61
N PRO A 335 -14.76 3.74 -0.97
CA PRO A 335 -15.88 4.66 -0.78
C PRO A 335 -16.45 5.21 -2.10
N LEU A 336 -15.62 5.29 -3.16
CA LEU A 336 -16.05 5.73 -4.49
C LEU A 336 -16.84 4.64 -5.22
N ILE A 337 -16.52 3.36 -4.96
CA ILE A 337 -17.16 2.19 -5.58
C ILE A 337 -18.50 1.89 -4.90
N PHE A 338 -18.49 1.81 -3.57
CA PHE A 338 -19.57 1.22 -2.78
C PHE A 338 -20.43 2.23 -2.01
N GLY A 339 -20.03 3.50 -1.95
CA GLY A 339 -20.79 4.51 -1.22
C GLY A 339 -22.25 4.58 -1.66
N PHE A 340 -23.16 4.77 -0.73
CA PHE A 340 -24.56 4.97 -1.08
C PHE A 340 -24.72 6.42 -1.58
N ASN A 341 -24.82 6.58 -2.90
CA ASN A 341 -24.84 7.86 -3.64
C ASN A 341 -26.03 8.79 -3.30
N LYS A 342 -26.84 8.48 -2.29
CA LYS A 342 -27.97 9.33 -1.92
C LYS A 342 -27.51 10.30 -0.85
N SER A 343 -27.88 11.57 -1.00
CA SER A 343 -27.83 12.52 0.13
C SER A 343 -28.50 11.84 1.31
N VAL A 344 -27.72 11.48 2.33
CA VAL A 344 -28.33 11.01 3.57
C VAL A 344 -29.11 12.20 4.11
N ASP A 345 -30.41 12.03 4.33
CA ASP A 345 -31.31 13.10 4.78
C ASP A 345 -30.84 13.79 6.07
N ASP A 346 -29.92 13.14 6.81
CA ASP A 346 -29.30 13.63 8.03
C ASP A 346 -27.76 13.46 8.01
N GLU A 347 -27.09 14.33 7.24
CA GLU A 347 -25.61 14.42 7.14
C GLU A 347 -24.96 14.54 8.54
N GLU A 348 -25.61 15.28 9.44
CA GLU A 348 -25.14 15.52 10.80
C GLU A 348 -25.13 14.22 11.63
N LYS A 349 -26.21 13.43 11.57
CA LYS A 349 -26.28 12.14 12.27
C LYS A 349 -25.24 11.16 11.76
N VAL A 350 -25.00 11.08 10.46
CA VAL A 350 -23.94 10.20 9.91
C VAL A 350 -22.57 10.65 10.40
N ASN A 351 -22.28 11.94 10.37
CA ASN A 351 -21.02 12.47 10.89
C ASN A 351 -20.86 12.15 12.38
N LYS A 352 -21.90 12.31 13.21
CA LYS A 352 -21.90 11.92 14.62
C LYS A 352 -21.62 10.43 14.82
N ILE A 353 -22.23 9.56 14.02
CA ILE A 353 -21.98 8.11 14.07
C ILE A 353 -20.53 7.77 13.71
N ILE A 354 -20.00 8.33 12.61
CA ILE A 354 -18.61 8.10 12.20
C ILE A 354 -17.63 8.61 13.27
N MET A 355 -17.89 9.78 13.85
CA MET A 355 -17.09 10.33 14.96
C MET A 355 -17.16 9.43 16.20
N LEU A 356 -18.35 8.98 16.59
CA LEU A 356 -18.53 8.06 17.72
C LEU A 356 -17.74 6.77 17.52
N ILE A 357 -17.89 6.14 16.35
CA ILE A 357 -17.17 4.90 16.03
C ILE A 357 -15.65 5.15 15.99
N SER A 358 -15.20 6.30 15.49
CA SER A 358 -13.79 6.69 15.52
C SER A 358 -13.26 6.81 16.96
N ILE A 359 -13.99 7.49 17.84
CA ILE A 359 -13.61 7.64 19.25
C ILE A 359 -13.56 6.28 19.94
N VAL A 360 -14.56 5.42 19.69
CA VAL A 360 -14.59 4.05 20.23
C VAL A 360 -13.42 3.22 19.72
N LEU A 361 -13.11 3.29 18.42
CA LEU A 361 -11.97 2.59 17.82
C LEU A 361 -10.65 3.06 18.42
N LEU A 362 -10.43 4.36 18.53
CA LEU A 362 -9.21 4.93 19.11
C LEU A 362 -9.09 4.60 20.61
N SER A 363 -10.21 4.63 21.35
CA SER A 363 -10.23 4.24 22.76
C SER A 363 -9.90 2.75 22.92
N ALA A 364 -10.48 1.90 22.07
CA ALA A 364 -10.19 0.47 22.05
C ALA A 364 -8.72 0.19 21.70
N LEU A 365 -8.13 0.97 20.78
CA LEU A 365 -6.70 0.89 20.47
C LEU A 365 -5.84 1.22 21.69
N VAL A 366 -6.13 2.32 22.39
CA VAL A 366 -5.40 2.73 23.59
C VAL A 366 -5.53 1.68 24.70
N ILE A 367 -6.75 1.18 24.94
CA ILE A 367 -6.99 0.13 25.93
C ILE A 367 -6.21 -1.15 25.56
N LEU A 368 -6.24 -1.56 24.29
CA LEU A 368 -5.48 -2.71 23.80
C LEU A 368 -3.97 -2.52 24.02
N THR A 369 -3.46 -1.32 23.75
CA THR A 369 -2.06 -0.97 24.03
C THR A 369 -1.73 -1.06 25.51
N VAL A 370 -2.57 -0.50 26.38
CA VAL A 370 -2.37 -0.56 27.83
C VAL A 370 -2.38 -2.01 28.29
N CYS A 371 -3.49 -2.74 28.11
CA CYS A 371 -3.65 -4.11 28.60
C CYS A 371 -2.59 -5.10 28.08
N ARG A 372 -1.95 -4.82 26.95
CA ARG A 372 -0.92 -5.70 26.39
C ARG A 372 0.47 -5.44 26.95
N TRP A 373 0.76 -4.21 27.37
CA TRP A 373 2.13 -3.77 27.68
C TRP A 373 2.31 -3.16 29.08
N TYR A 374 1.21 -2.86 29.79
CA TYR A 374 1.17 -2.27 31.12
C TYR A 374 0.08 -2.97 31.95
#